data_AF-A0A644YDY0-F1
#
_entry.id   AF-A0A644YDY0-F1
#
_cell.length_a   1.000
_cell.length_b   1.000
_cell.length_c   1.000
_cell.angle_alpha   90.00
_cell.angle_beta   90.00
_cell.angle_gamma   90.00
#
_symmetry.space_group_name_H-M   'P 1'
#
loop_
_entity.id
_entity.type
_entity.pdbx_description
1 polymer ?
#
loop_
_entity_poly.entity_id
_entity_poly.type
_entity_poly.pdbx_seq_one_letter_code
_entity_poly.pdbx_strand_id
1 'polypeptide(L)'
;MIYSKWIDNSNFSLDDLINNIKVNKQNHIREIDAFDNTPLNYEVDFVYEENQFTIINGKDVYYNYLQFNYEYVKNHEAVNPRREKRVSTYAMNVIIFNYEGKNHYICNKRYNNSTLKNLRKLAGYKKDLTITEQRVLGIKTDLFIWMTHYLIDNPDDFLEKDSETKLLKLTSFKGQTKDKLAEISGSGEKILNMLTTLLFLFENKEISSVKVELTRFQEYFSLTLGEKSYVDIDVNEYRGAEYFKMAETIESIVVLKCFIDVIPSLIIMFSDELDSKKWTPKKENKFFTGIGRTLSKKINESLRNK
;
A
#
# COMPACT_ATOMS: atom_id res chain seq x y z
N MET A 1 -5.42 -2.92 -4.41
CA MET A 1 -6.06 -3.30 -3.12
C MET A 1 -5.36 -2.61 -1.96
N ILE A 2 -6.08 -2.30 -0.86
CA ILE A 2 -5.49 -1.70 0.35
C ILE A 2 -4.75 -2.77 1.17
N TYR A 3 -3.51 -2.48 1.56
CA TYR A 3 -2.66 -3.37 2.34
C TYR A 3 -2.27 -2.78 3.71
N SER A 4 -1.93 -3.66 4.66
CA SER A 4 -1.31 -3.31 5.93
C SER A 4 -0.20 -4.29 6.29
N LYS A 5 0.85 -3.79 6.94
CA LYS A 5 2.04 -4.54 7.39
C LYS A 5 2.03 -4.68 8.91
N TRP A 6 2.28 -5.89 9.39
CA TRP A 6 2.28 -6.24 10.80
C TRP A 6 3.57 -6.94 11.15
N ILE A 7 3.96 -6.85 12.41
CA ILE A 7 5.14 -7.54 12.94
C ILE A 7 4.70 -8.61 13.92
N ASP A 8 5.30 -9.79 13.79
CA ASP A 8 5.20 -10.86 14.77
C ASP A 8 6.33 -10.68 15.80
N ASN A 9 5.95 -10.57 17.07
CA ASN A 9 6.86 -10.42 18.20
C ASN A 9 7.10 -11.76 18.94
N SER A 10 6.63 -12.89 18.38
CA SER A 10 7.03 -14.21 18.86
C SER A 10 8.49 -14.49 18.49
N ASN A 11 9.08 -15.49 19.15
CA ASN A 11 10.42 -15.98 18.86
C ASN A 11 10.42 -17.14 17.86
N PHE A 12 9.33 -17.32 17.10
CA PHE A 12 9.23 -18.39 16.12
C PHE A 12 10.09 -18.08 14.89
N SER A 13 10.74 -19.11 14.34
CA SER A 13 11.24 -19.04 12.96
C SER A 13 10.06 -18.92 11.98
N LEU A 14 10.34 -18.58 10.72
CA LEU A 14 9.29 -18.56 9.70
C LEU A 14 8.67 -19.96 9.53
N ASP A 15 9.49 -21.01 9.53
CA ASP A 15 9.03 -22.40 9.42
C ASP A 15 8.15 -22.80 10.60
N ASP A 16 8.54 -22.45 11.82
CA ASP A 16 7.75 -22.71 13.02
C ASP A 16 6.39 -21.99 12.96
N LEU A 17 6.38 -20.75 12.50
CA LEU A 17 5.16 -19.97 12.36
C LEU A 17 4.21 -20.58 11.32
N ILE A 18 4.73 -20.97 10.15
CA ILE A 18 3.97 -21.62 9.09
C ILE A 18 3.43 -22.98 9.57
N ASN A 19 4.26 -23.77 10.26
CA ASN A 19 3.83 -25.04 10.86
C ASN A 19 2.75 -24.84 11.91
N ASN A 20 2.87 -23.82 12.76
CA ASN A 20 1.85 -23.48 13.74
C ASN A 20 0.52 -23.12 13.06
N ILE A 21 0.53 -22.39 11.94
CA ILE A 21 -0.68 -22.12 11.15
C ILE A 21 -1.26 -23.41 10.56
N LYS A 22 -0.43 -24.31 10.00
CA LYS A 22 -0.87 -25.61 9.47
C LYS A 22 -1.52 -26.46 10.56
N VAL A 23 -0.93 -26.53 11.76
CA VAL A 23 -1.48 -27.25 12.91
C VAL A 23 -2.78 -26.60 13.41
N ASN A 24 -2.83 -25.26 13.49
CA ASN A 24 -4.03 -24.53 13.88
C ASN A 24 -5.19 -24.77 12.88
N LYS A 25 -4.91 -24.80 11.57
CA LYS A 25 -5.87 -25.18 10.53
C LYS A 25 -6.45 -26.58 10.78
N GLN A 26 -5.58 -27.57 11.02
CA GLN A 26 -6.00 -28.96 11.22
C GLN A 26 -6.83 -29.16 12.50
N ASN A 27 -6.46 -28.46 13.58
CA ASN A 27 -7.11 -28.57 14.88
C ASN A 27 -8.28 -27.59 15.05
N HIS A 28 -8.64 -26.82 14.03
CA HIS A 28 -9.70 -25.82 14.12
C HIS A 28 -11.06 -26.51 14.30
N ILE A 29 -11.67 -26.30 15.47
CA ILE A 29 -13.05 -26.71 15.71
C ILE A 29 -13.97 -25.73 14.97
N ARG A 30 -14.63 -26.21 13.91
CA ARG A 30 -15.56 -25.39 13.13
C ARG A 30 -16.66 -24.83 14.02
N GLU A 31 -16.84 -23.52 13.94
CA GLU A 31 -17.96 -22.83 14.58
C GLU A 31 -19.27 -23.34 13.95
N ILE A 32 -20.34 -23.45 14.76
CA ILE A 32 -21.65 -23.90 14.31
C ILE A 32 -22.61 -22.72 14.31
N ASP A 33 -23.38 -22.64 13.25
CA ASP A 33 -24.52 -21.76 13.15
C ASP A 33 -25.65 -22.20 14.09
N ALA A 34 -25.89 -21.45 15.16
CA ALA A 34 -26.87 -21.81 16.18
C ALA A 34 -28.33 -21.85 15.69
N PHE A 35 -28.63 -21.25 14.52
CA PHE A 35 -30.00 -21.23 13.99
C PHE A 35 -30.38 -22.55 13.30
N ASP A 36 -29.50 -23.10 12.47
CA ASP A 36 -29.77 -24.28 11.63
C ASP A 36 -28.80 -25.45 11.88
N ASN A 37 -27.88 -25.31 12.84
CA ASN A 37 -26.84 -26.26 13.20
C ASN A 37 -25.86 -26.62 12.06
N THR A 38 -25.76 -25.77 11.04
CA THR A 38 -24.78 -25.97 9.96
C THR A 38 -23.39 -25.52 10.38
N PRO A 39 -22.32 -26.24 9.99
CA PRO A 39 -20.96 -25.79 10.24
C PRO A 39 -20.64 -24.55 9.40
N LEU A 40 -19.95 -23.59 10.01
CA LEU A 40 -19.42 -22.41 9.34
C LEU A 40 -18.08 -22.76 8.68
N ASN A 41 -17.86 -22.23 7.47
CA ASN A 41 -16.62 -22.47 6.75
C ASN A 41 -15.40 -21.88 7.48
N TYR A 42 -14.26 -22.57 7.39
CA TYR A 42 -12.95 -22.08 7.82
C TYR A 42 -11.88 -22.73 6.95
N GLU A 43 -11.19 -21.92 6.17
CA GLU A 43 -10.23 -22.32 5.16
C GLU A 43 -8.97 -21.46 5.23
N VAL A 44 -7.83 -22.12 5.10
CA VAL A 44 -6.49 -21.52 5.06
C VAL A 44 -5.74 -22.24 3.94
N ASP A 45 -5.63 -21.61 2.78
CA ASP A 45 -5.03 -22.23 1.60
C ASP A 45 -3.65 -21.64 1.36
N PHE A 46 -2.64 -22.50 1.36
CA PHE A 46 -1.26 -22.13 1.08
C PHE A 46 -1.07 -22.15 -0.43
N VAL A 47 -0.60 -21.03 -0.99
CA VAL A 47 -0.27 -20.95 -2.42
C VAL A 47 1.02 -21.73 -2.72
N TYR A 48 1.92 -21.82 -1.74
CA TYR A 48 3.15 -22.59 -1.84
C TYR A 48 3.22 -23.65 -0.74
N GLU A 49 3.54 -24.88 -1.11
CA GLU A 49 3.74 -25.99 -0.15
C GLU A 49 4.89 -25.68 0.82
N GLU A 50 5.96 -25.08 0.28
CA GLU A 50 7.19 -24.69 0.96
C GLU A 50 7.40 -23.17 0.90
N ASN A 51 8.20 -22.65 1.85
CA ASN A 51 8.59 -21.25 1.87
C ASN A 51 9.42 -20.91 0.62
N GLN A 52 9.05 -19.80 0.00
CA GLN A 52 9.72 -19.24 -1.16
C GLN A 52 10.87 -18.32 -0.72
N PHE A 53 11.86 -18.18 -1.59
CA PHE A 53 12.99 -17.28 -1.41
C PHE A 53 13.04 -16.26 -2.54
N THR A 54 13.38 -15.02 -2.20
CA THR A 54 13.64 -13.96 -3.17
C THR A 54 14.64 -12.96 -2.61
N ILE A 55 15.24 -12.17 -3.50
CA ILE A 55 16.14 -11.08 -3.15
C ILE A 55 15.47 -9.77 -3.54
N ILE A 56 15.29 -8.87 -2.58
CA ILE A 56 14.67 -7.56 -2.79
C ILE A 56 15.67 -6.49 -2.35
N ASN A 57 16.16 -5.69 -3.31
CA ASN A 57 17.16 -4.65 -3.07
C ASN A 57 18.39 -5.19 -2.29
N GLY A 58 18.94 -6.31 -2.74
CA GLY A 58 20.10 -6.98 -2.12
C GLY A 58 19.82 -7.65 -0.78
N LYS A 59 18.57 -7.70 -0.32
CA LYS A 59 18.19 -8.34 0.95
C LYS A 59 17.46 -9.65 0.72
N ASP A 60 17.88 -10.66 1.45
CA ASP A 60 17.26 -11.97 1.47
C ASP A 60 15.87 -11.92 2.12
N VAL A 61 14.87 -12.47 1.45
CA VAL A 61 13.49 -12.53 1.93
C VAL A 61 12.96 -13.95 1.74
N TYR A 62 12.61 -14.58 2.86
CA TYR A 62 11.91 -15.86 2.88
C TYR A 62 10.44 -15.60 3.16
N TYR A 63 9.53 -16.20 2.39
CA TYR A 63 8.11 -15.90 2.52
C TYR A 63 7.19 -17.05 2.13
N ASN A 64 5.95 -16.98 2.57
CA ASN A 64 4.84 -17.79 2.09
C ASN A 64 3.64 -16.88 1.82
N TYR A 65 2.72 -17.37 1.00
CA TYR A 65 1.50 -16.65 0.64
C TYR A 65 0.31 -17.57 0.86
N LEU A 66 -0.69 -17.07 1.57
CA LEU A 66 -1.88 -17.82 1.89
C LEU A 66 -3.15 -17.01 1.70
N GLN A 67 -4.24 -17.72 1.44
CA GLN A 67 -5.60 -17.20 1.40
C GLN A 67 -6.32 -17.70 2.65
N PHE A 68 -6.82 -16.76 3.46
CA PHE A 68 -7.56 -17.08 4.68
C PHE A 68 -9.01 -16.64 4.53
N ASN A 69 -9.94 -17.58 4.61
CA ASN A 69 -11.36 -17.29 4.55
C ASN A 69 -12.15 -18.06 5.63
N TYR A 70 -13.16 -17.43 6.20
CA TYR A 70 -14.08 -18.11 7.12
C TYR A 70 -15.44 -17.42 7.18
N GLU A 71 -16.47 -18.18 7.53
CA GLU A 71 -17.82 -17.68 7.77
C GLU A 71 -18.04 -17.31 9.24
N TYR A 72 -18.86 -16.29 9.48
CA TYR A 72 -19.31 -15.90 10.81
C TYR A 72 -20.76 -15.47 10.79
N VAL A 73 -21.45 -15.68 11.91
CA VAL A 73 -22.82 -15.19 12.11
C VAL A 73 -22.77 -13.71 12.54
N LYS A 74 -23.54 -12.86 11.85
CA LYS A 74 -23.73 -11.47 12.23
C LYS A 74 -24.62 -11.40 13.46
N ASN A 75 -24.09 -10.86 14.56
CA ASN A 75 -24.79 -10.78 15.84
C ASN A 75 -26.21 -10.17 15.75
N HIS A 76 -26.43 -9.17 14.90
CA HIS A 76 -27.72 -8.49 14.73
C HIS A 76 -28.73 -9.27 13.87
N GLU A 77 -28.30 -10.32 13.18
CA GLU A 77 -29.13 -11.16 12.29
C GLU A 77 -29.16 -12.61 12.77
N ALA A 78 -28.67 -12.92 13.98
CA ALA A 78 -28.41 -14.27 14.46
C ALA A 78 -29.64 -15.21 14.48
N VAL A 79 -30.85 -14.66 14.48
CA VAL A 79 -32.11 -15.42 14.43
C VAL A 79 -32.81 -15.35 13.06
N ASN A 80 -32.18 -14.73 12.05
CA ASN A 80 -32.79 -14.58 10.73
C ASN A 80 -32.86 -15.95 10.02
N PRO A 81 -34.04 -16.36 9.53
CA PRO A 81 -34.18 -17.63 8.83
C PRO A 81 -33.42 -17.69 7.49
N ARG A 82 -33.06 -16.53 6.94
CA ARG A 82 -32.28 -16.43 5.69
C ARG A 82 -30.79 -16.43 6.00
N ARG A 83 -30.10 -17.53 5.65
CA ARG A 83 -28.65 -17.69 5.89
C ARG A 83 -27.84 -16.56 5.28
N GLU A 84 -28.16 -16.11 4.07
CA GLU A 84 -27.45 -15.03 3.37
C GLU A 84 -27.57 -13.67 4.08
N LYS A 85 -28.63 -13.48 4.89
CA LYS A 85 -28.78 -12.31 5.74
C LYS A 85 -28.07 -12.48 7.07
N ARG A 86 -27.86 -13.70 7.54
CA ARG A 86 -27.30 -14.01 8.87
C ARG A 86 -25.80 -14.28 8.86
N VAL A 87 -25.31 -15.03 7.89
CA VAL A 87 -23.92 -15.45 7.73
C VAL A 87 -23.20 -14.48 6.80
N SER A 88 -21.94 -14.21 7.10
CA SER A 88 -21.06 -13.40 6.26
C SER A 88 -19.67 -14.00 6.25
N THR A 89 -18.93 -13.70 5.19
CA THR A 89 -17.58 -14.24 4.99
C THR A 89 -16.55 -13.16 5.26
N TYR A 90 -15.54 -13.51 6.03
CA TYR A 90 -14.30 -12.74 6.12
C TYR A 90 -13.25 -13.44 5.26
N ALA A 91 -12.62 -12.72 4.33
CA ALA A 91 -11.56 -13.23 3.49
C ALA A 91 -10.39 -12.25 3.48
N MET A 92 -9.16 -12.74 3.59
CA MET A 92 -7.92 -11.97 3.42
C MET A 92 -6.83 -12.82 2.76
N ASN A 93 -6.04 -12.17 1.92
CA ASN A 93 -4.79 -12.70 1.41
C ASN A 93 -3.67 -12.24 2.35
N VAL A 94 -2.75 -13.13 2.71
CA VAL A 94 -1.68 -12.85 3.68
C VAL A 94 -0.35 -13.35 3.14
N ILE A 95 0.61 -12.44 3.06
CA ILE A 95 2.02 -12.76 2.84
C ILE A 95 2.69 -12.80 4.21
N ILE A 96 3.28 -13.93 4.57
CA ILE A 96 4.06 -14.10 5.78
C ILE A 96 5.50 -14.18 5.37
N PHE A 97 6.37 -13.36 5.95
CA PHE A 97 7.76 -13.31 5.52
C PHE A 97 8.71 -13.02 6.67
N ASN A 98 9.92 -13.54 6.56
CA ASN A 98 11.03 -13.17 7.43
C ASN A 98 11.88 -12.11 6.72
N TYR A 99 12.16 -11.02 7.45
CA TYR A 99 12.97 -9.92 6.97
C TYR A 99 13.74 -9.32 8.15
N GLU A 100 15.05 -9.16 7.98
CA GLU A 100 15.95 -8.64 9.03
C GLU A 100 15.81 -9.39 10.38
N GLY A 101 15.62 -10.73 10.30
CA GLY A 101 15.53 -11.61 11.47
C GLY A 101 14.19 -11.57 12.21
N LYS A 102 13.16 -10.91 11.66
CA LYS A 102 11.81 -10.87 12.24
C LYS A 102 10.76 -11.34 11.26
N ASN A 103 9.71 -11.97 11.80
CA ASN A 103 8.55 -12.37 11.01
C ASN A 103 7.57 -11.21 10.88
N HIS A 104 6.99 -11.10 9.70
CA HIS A 104 6.08 -10.04 9.32
C HIS A 104 4.89 -10.62 8.56
N TYR A 105 3.79 -9.87 8.58
CA TYR A 105 2.61 -10.13 7.76
C TYR A 105 2.34 -8.92 6.89
N ILE A 106 2.02 -9.12 5.62
CA ILE A 106 1.28 -8.13 4.82
C ILE A 106 -0.05 -8.75 4.42
N CYS A 107 -1.15 -8.06 4.63
CA CYS A 107 -2.47 -8.54 4.23
C CYS A 107 -3.26 -7.49 3.46
N ASN A 108 -4.15 -7.92 2.57
CA ASN A 108 -5.03 -7.06 1.75
C ASN A 108 -6.21 -6.47 2.55
N LYS A 109 -5.92 -5.98 3.75
CA LYS A 109 -6.83 -5.30 4.66
C LYS A 109 -6.15 -4.06 5.23
N ARG A 110 -6.93 -3.06 5.61
CA ARG A 110 -6.44 -1.88 6.33
C ARG A 110 -6.06 -2.19 7.79
N TYR A 111 -5.26 -1.33 8.39
CA TYR A 111 -5.01 -1.31 9.83
C TYR A 111 -6.30 -1.11 10.62
N ASN A 112 -6.73 -2.11 11.38
CA ASN A 112 -7.79 -2.03 12.38
C ASN A 112 -7.79 -3.28 13.29
N ASN A 113 -8.57 -3.22 14.37
CA ASN A 113 -8.68 -4.31 15.34
C ASN A 113 -9.26 -5.61 14.75
N SER A 114 -10.12 -5.53 13.73
CA SER A 114 -10.67 -6.72 13.07
C SER A 114 -9.59 -7.46 12.28
N THR A 115 -8.76 -6.75 11.53
CA THR A 115 -7.59 -7.33 10.83
C THR A 115 -6.64 -7.98 11.83
N LEU A 116 -6.30 -7.29 12.92
CA LEU A 116 -5.41 -7.82 13.96
C LEU A 116 -5.99 -9.09 14.61
N LYS A 117 -7.28 -9.09 14.95
CA LYS A 117 -7.98 -10.25 15.51
C LYS A 117 -7.90 -11.44 14.55
N ASN A 118 -8.06 -11.21 13.26
CA ASN A 118 -8.04 -12.25 12.25
C ASN A 118 -6.64 -12.79 11.94
N LEU A 119 -5.60 -11.96 11.97
CA LEU A 119 -4.21 -12.43 11.92
C LEU A 119 -3.87 -13.31 13.12
N ARG A 120 -4.32 -12.93 14.32
CA ARG A 120 -4.16 -13.78 15.53
C ARG A 120 -4.95 -15.08 15.43
N LYS A 121 -6.18 -15.05 14.90
CA LYS A 121 -7.00 -16.26 14.65
C LYS A 121 -6.31 -17.21 13.67
N LEU A 122 -5.75 -16.68 12.58
CA LEU A 122 -4.94 -17.43 11.61
C LEU A 122 -3.73 -18.08 12.27
N ALA A 123 -2.95 -17.31 13.03
CA ALA A 123 -1.74 -17.78 13.71
C ALA A 123 -2.00 -18.62 14.98
N GLY A 124 -3.26 -18.84 15.39
CA GLY A 124 -3.58 -19.60 16.60
C GLY A 124 -3.17 -18.91 17.91
N TYR A 125 -2.90 -17.60 17.89
CA TYR A 125 -2.47 -16.87 19.07
C TYR A 125 -3.62 -16.51 20.00
N LYS A 126 -3.44 -16.81 21.29
CA LYS A 126 -4.38 -16.46 22.37
C LYS A 126 -3.94 -15.25 23.20
N LYS A 127 -2.66 -14.87 23.12
CA LYS A 127 -2.08 -13.76 23.90
C LYS A 127 -2.23 -12.45 23.15
N ASP A 128 -2.42 -11.37 23.90
CA ASP A 128 -2.31 -10.03 23.38
C ASP A 128 -0.85 -9.67 23.08
N LEU A 129 -0.64 -8.77 22.11
CA LEU A 129 0.64 -8.19 21.70
C LEU A 129 1.64 -9.09 20.94
N THR A 130 1.30 -10.36 20.64
CA THR A 130 2.14 -11.20 19.75
C THR A 130 2.22 -10.65 18.34
N ILE A 131 1.17 -9.98 17.87
CA ILE A 131 1.15 -9.27 16.59
C ILE A 131 0.84 -7.80 16.88
N THR A 132 1.62 -6.89 16.30
CA THR A 132 1.45 -5.44 16.41
C THR A 132 1.51 -4.76 15.04
N GLU A 133 0.91 -3.57 14.93
CA GLU A 133 0.97 -2.77 13.70
C GLU A 133 2.40 -2.35 13.38
N GLN A 134 2.82 -2.45 12.12
CA GLN A 134 4.07 -1.88 11.63
C GLN A 134 3.78 -0.86 10.54
N ARG A 135 3.35 0.31 10.98
CA ARG A 135 3.01 1.43 10.10
C ARG A 135 4.22 1.91 9.32
N VAL A 136 3.99 2.21 8.04
CA VAL A 136 4.97 2.89 7.18
C VAL A 136 4.95 4.37 7.55
N LEU A 137 5.98 4.82 8.25
CA LEU A 137 6.16 6.22 8.65
C LEU A 137 6.71 7.04 7.48
N GLY A 138 6.41 8.33 7.42
CA GLY A 138 6.94 9.22 6.38
C GLY A 138 6.02 9.47 5.18
N ILE A 139 4.91 8.73 5.05
CA ILE A 139 3.87 9.04 4.07
C ILE A 139 3.01 10.19 4.59
N LYS A 140 3.29 11.41 4.13
CA LYS A 140 2.67 12.66 4.57
C LYS A 140 2.56 13.67 3.43
N THR A 141 1.85 14.75 3.67
CA THR A 141 1.60 15.81 2.68
C THR A 141 2.88 16.39 2.07
N ASP A 142 3.93 16.59 2.86
CA ASP A 142 5.23 17.14 2.43
C ASP A 142 5.93 16.25 1.39
N LEU A 143 5.91 14.93 1.56
CA LEU A 143 6.37 13.96 0.57
C LEU A 143 5.63 14.14 -0.76
N PHE A 144 4.31 14.31 -0.73
CA PHE A 144 3.50 14.48 -1.94
C PHE A 144 3.79 15.80 -2.66
N ILE A 145 3.98 16.89 -1.91
CA ILE A 145 4.36 18.19 -2.47
C ILE A 145 5.74 18.10 -3.11
N TRP A 146 6.71 17.47 -2.43
CA TRP A 146 8.06 17.29 -2.96
C TRP A 146 8.07 16.45 -4.24
N MET A 147 7.38 15.30 -4.27
CA MET A 147 7.27 14.49 -5.50
C MET A 147 6.65 15.30 -6.64
N THR A 148 5.64 16.12 -6.35
CA THR A 148 5.01 16.99 -7.35
C THR A 148 5.97 18.04 -7.89
N HIS A 149 6.70 18.71 -7.00
CA HIS A 149 7.75 19.65 -7.38
C HIS A 149 8.81 18.97 -8.26
N TYR A 150 9.29 17.79 -7.84
CA TYR A 150 10.31 17.06 -8.56
C TYR A 150 9.85 16.68 -9.98
N LEU A 151 8.63 16.15 -10.12
CA LEU A 151 8.07 15.75 -11.41
C LEU A 151 7.88 16.93 -12.37
N ILE A 152 7.57 18.13 -11.85
CA ILE A 152 7.41 19.33 -12.67
C ILE A 152 8.76 19.88 -13.14
N ASP A 153 9.74 19.95 -12.25
CA ASP A 153 11.03 20.57 -12.54
C ASP A 153 11.96 19.62 -13.31
N ASN A 154 11.80 18.31 -13.10
CA ASN A 154 12.69 17.27 -13.66
C ASN A 154 11.86 16.08 -14.20
N PRO A 155 10.98 16.31 -15.20
CA PRO A 155 10.02 15.31 -15.68
C PRO A 155 10.65 14.04 -16.25
N ASP A 156 11.89 14.16 -16.75
CA ASP A 156 12.60 13.06 -17.38
C ASP A 156 13.73 12.45 -16.54
N ASP A 157 14.03 13.03 -15.39
CA ASP A 157 15.17 12.65 -14.57
C ASP A 157 14.86 11.52 -13.59
N PHE A 158 15.92 10.82 -13.20
CA PHE A 158 15.87 9.82 -12.14
C PHE A 158 15.94 10.47 -10.77
N LEU A 159 15.00 10.11 -9.89
CA LEU A 159 15.09 10.38 -8.45
C LEU A 159 16.37 9.80 -7.86
N GLU A 160 16.75 8.60 -8.30
CA GLU A 160 17.97 7.90 -7.90
C GLU A 160 18.53 7.13 -9.10
N LYS A 161 19.78 7.44 -9.48
CA LYS A 161 20.39 6.89 -10.71
C LYS A 161 20.73 5.41 -10.59
N ASP A 162 21.29 4.98 -9.46
CA ASP A 162 21.78 3.61 -9.27
C ASP A 162 20.65 2.57 -9.32
N SER A 163 19.46 2.97 -8.87
CA SER A 163 18.27 2.12 -8.93
C SER A 163 17.36 2.40 -10.14
N GLU A 164 17.78 3.30 -11.02
CA GLU A 164 16.97 3.82 -12.14
C GLU A 164 15.55 4.22 -11.69
N THR A 165 15.43 4.78 -10.47
CA THR A 165 14.13 5.16 -9.93
C THR A 165 13.66 6.44 -10.61
N LYS A 166 12.52 6.39 -11.31
CA LYS A 166 11.92 7.53 -12.00
C LYS A 166 10.46 7.67 -11.63
N LEU A 167 10.07 8.88 -11.23
CA LEU A 167 8.66 9.22 -11.04
C LEU A 167 8.03 9.49 -12.41
N LEU A 168 6.95 8.79 -12.72
CA LEU A 168 6.28 8.91 -14.02
C LEU A 168 5.04 9.77 -13.92
N LYS A 169 4.25 9.57 -12.86
CA LYS A 169 2.93 10.16 -12.74
C LYS A 169 2.48 10.31 -11.29
N LEU A 170 1.80 11.41 -11.00
CA LEU A 170 1.04 11.63 -9.77
C LEU A 170 -0.40 11.96 -10.12
N THR A 171 -1.35 11.22 -9.60
CA THR A 171 -2.79 11.42 -9.88
C THR A 171 -3.65 11.25 -8.64
N SER A 172 -4.96 11.52 -8.79
CA SER A 172 -5.99 11.21 -7.78
C SER A 172 -5.70 11.81 -6.40
N PHE A 173 -5.25 13.07 -6.38
CA PHE A 173 -5.01 13.79 -5.14
C PHE A 173 -6.31 13.95 -4.34
N LYS A 174 -6.28 13.54 -3.07
CA LYS A 174 -7.37 13.75 -2.11
C LYS A 174 -6.95 14.73 -1.02
N GLY A 175 -7.86 15.61 -0.62
CA GLY A 175 -7.67 16.59 0.46
C GLY A 175 -8.85 16.57 1.43
N GLN A 176 -8.84 17.44 2.45
CA GLN A 176 -9.90 17.44 3.47
C GLN A 176 -11.27 17.95 2.99
N THR A 177 -11.32 18.80 1.97
CA THR A 177 -12.55 19.55 1.65
C THR A 177 -13.23 19.14 0.35
N LYS A 178 -12.50 18.61 -0.66
CA LYS A 178 -13.05 18.02 -1.89
C LYS A 178 -12.07 17.03 -2.53
N ASP A 179 -12.58 15.89 -3.02
CA ASP A 179 -11.84 14.99 -3.90
C ASP A 179 -11.78 15.60 -5.33
N LYS A 180 -10.59 15.69 -5.94
CA LYS A 180 -10.45 16.05 -7.36
C LYS A 180 -9.65 14.97 -8.09
N LEU A 181 -10.08 14.62 -9.30
CA LEU A 181 -9.30 13.83 -10.26
C LEU A 181 -8.23 14.75 -10.89
N ALA A 182 -7.22 15.12 -10.10
CA ALA A 182 -6.05 15.87 -10.56
C ALA A 182 -4.96 14.90 -11.04
N GLU A 183 -4.20 15.29 -12.08
CA GLU A 183 -3.19 14.45 -12.75
C GLU A 183 -1.97 15.27 -13.19
N ILE A 184 -0.77 14.75 -12.93
CA ILE A 184 0.52 15.25 -13.43
C ILE A 184 1.32 14.05 -13.97
N SER A 185 1.83 14.14 -15.19
CA SER A 185 2.72 13.15 -15.82
C SER A 185 4.05 13.79 -16.26
N GLY A 186 5.13 13.00 -16.27
CA GLY A 186 6.46 13.41 -16.74
C GLY A 186 6.59 13.42 -18.27
N SER A 187 5.88 12.55 -18.99
CA SER A 187 5.86 12.54 -20.46
C SER A 187 4.61 13.25 -21.00
N GLY A 188 4.85 14.26 -21.85
CA GLY A 188 3.87 15.22 -22.37
C GLY A 188 2.42 14.75 -22.52
N GLU A 189 1.54 15.25 -21.65
CA GLU A 189 0.20 15.70 -22.04
C GLU A 189 -0.40 16.74 -21.07
N LYS A 190 -0.94 17.80 -21.67
CA LYS A 190 -1.85 18.85 -21.18
C LYS A 190 -1.38 19.65 -19.95
N ILE A 191 -0.77 20.79 -20.26
CA ILE A 191 -0.72 22.02 -19.46
C ILE A 191 -1.94 22.21 -18.53
N LEU A 192 -3.15 21.89 -18.99
CA LEU A 192 -4.38 22.00 -18.22
C LEU A 192 -4.42 21.08 -16.99
N ASN A 193 -3.97 19.83 -17.11
CA ASN A 193 -3.91 18.87 -16.01
C ASN A 193 -2.88 19.28 -14.97
N MET A 194 -1.74 19.81 -15.43
CA MET A 194 -0.76 20.44 -14.55
C MET A 194 -1.39 21.63 -13.81
N LEU A 195 -2.08 22.54 -14.50
CA LEU A 195 -2.72 23.70 -13.87
C LEU A 195 -3.83 23.33 -12.87
N THR A 196 -4.67 22.34 -13.17
CA THR A 196 -5.73 21.89 -12.26
C THR A 196 -5.14 21.25 -11.00
N THR A 197 -4.07 20.48 -11.15
CA THR A 197 -3.35 19.90 -10.01
C THR A 197 -2.66 20.97 -9.18
N LEU A 198 -1.97 21.91 -9.83
CA LEU A 198 -1.33 23.02 -9.15
C LEU A 198 -2.32 23.93 -8.42
N LEU A 199 -3.49 24.20 -9.00
CA LEU A 199 -4.59 24.91 -8.33
C LEU A 199 -5.09 24.10 -7.13
N PHE A 200 -5.27 22.79 -7.27
CA PHE A 200 -5.69 21.93 -6.15
C PHE A 200 -4.69 22.00 -4.99
N LEU A 201 -3.39 21.89 -5.26
CA LEU A 201 -2.32 21.99 -4.26
C LEU A 201 -2.29 23.38 -3.61
N PHE A 202 -2.54 24.43 -4.39
CA PHE A 202 -2.64 25.80 -3.87
C PHE A 202 -3.86 25.99 -2.95
N GLU A 203 -5.01 25.40 -3.31
CA GLU A 203 -6.25 25.43 -2.52
C GLU A 203 -6.17 24.51 -1.28
N ASN A 204 -5.47 23.39 -1.37
CA ASN A 204 -5.42 22.34 -0.34
C ASN A 204 -3.97 22.09 0.09
N LYS A 205 -3.58 22.75 1.17
CA LYS A 205 -2.27 22.54 1.80
C LYS A 205 -2.16 21.23 2.57
N GLU A 206 -3.23 20.46 2.68
CA GLU A 206 -3.28 19.15 3.35
C GLU A 206 -3.79 18.10 2.37
N ILE A 207 -2.89 17.21 1.95
CA ILE A 207 -3.13 16.15 0.97
C ILE A 207 -3.16 14.82 1.73
N SER A 208 -4.31 14.17 1.73
CA SER A 208 -4.53 12.91 2.45
C SER A 208 -4.05 11.69 1.67
N SER A 209 -4.07 11.71 0.34
CA SER A 209 -3.53 10.63 -0.50
C SER A 209 -3.24 11.05 -1.93
N VAL A 210 -2.31 10.34 -2.59
CA VAL A 210 -1.93 10.49 -4.01
C VAL A 210 -1.68 9.12 -4.63
N LYS A 211 -2.14 8.90 -5.86
CA LYS A 211 -1.72 7.76 -6.70
C LYS A 211 -0.40 8.09 -7.38
N VAL A 212 0.59 7.24 -7.19
CA VAL A 212 1.96 7.36 -7.66
C VAL A 212 2.23 6.25 -8.67
N GLU A 213 2.74 6.61 -9.83
CA GLU A 213 3.26 5.68 -10.84
C GLU A 213 4.74 5.97 -11.04
N LEU A 214 5.57 4.94 -10.96
CA LEU A 214 7.03 5.07 -11.00
C LEU A 214 7.67 3.83 -11.62
N THR A 215 8.91 3.99 -12.11
CA THR A 215 9.81 2.85 -12.35
C THR A 215 10.87 2.76 -11.27
N ARG A 216 11.29 1.53 -10.95
CA ARG A 216 12.46 1.23 -10.12
C ARG A 216 13.05 -0.10 -10.57
N PHE A 217 14.36 -0.16 -10.77
CA PHE A 217 15.06 -1.31 -11.36
C PHE A 217 14.38 -1.84 -12.65
N GLN A 218 13.98 -0.92 -13.53
CA GLN A 218 13.25 -1.21 -14.79
C GLN A 218 11.88 -1.87 -14.63
N GLU A 219 11.36 -1.95 -13.40
CA GLU A 219 10.01 -2.41 -13.12
C GLU A 219 9.07 -1.23 -12.87
N TYR A 220 7.86 -1.32 -13.38
CA TYR A 220 6.81 -0.31 -13.22
C TYR A 220 5.89 -0.69 -12.06
N PHE A 221 5.60 0.30 -11.20
CA PHE A 221 4.71 0.17 -10.06
C PHE A 221 3.64 1.28 -10.08
N SER A 222 2.43 0.90 -9.69
CA SER A 222 1.28 1.79 -9.53
C SER A 222 0.69 1.60 -8.14
N LEU A 223 0.70 2.65 -7.32
CA LEU A 223 0.28 2.56 -5.93
C LEU A 223 -0.30 3.87 -5.40
N THR A 224 -1.31 3.80 -4.54
CA THR A 224 -1.85 4.97 -3.81
C THR A 224 -1.23 5.03 -2.43
N LEU A 225 -0.53 6.12 -2.14
CA LEU A 225 0.01 6.44 -0.83
C LEU A 225 -0.90 7.45 -0.14
N GLY A 226 -1.16 7.25 1.14
CA GLY A 226 -1.90 8.21 1.94
C GLY A 226 -1.47 8.21 3.40
N GLU A 227 -1.92 9.25 4.09
CA GLU A 227 -1.66 9.45 5.51
C GLU A 227 -2.08 8.24 6.35
N LYS A 228 -1.49 8.12 7.55
CA LYS A 228 -1.71 6.99 8.46
C LYS A 228 -1.36 5.64 7.84
N SER A 229 -0.39 5.63 6.92
CA SER A 229 0.09 4.44 6.19
C SER A 229 -0.99 3.78 5.34
N TYR A 230 -1.84 4.58 4.70
CA TYR A 230 -2.72 4.07 3.65
C TYR A 230 -1.85 3.68 2.44
N VAL A 231 -1.88 2.40 2.07
CA VAL A 231 -1.14 1.87 0.93
C VAL A 231 -2.10 1.02 0.13
N ASP A 232 -2.38 1.45 -1.10
CA ASP A 232 -3.12 0.67 -2.10
C ASP A 232 -2.16 0.30 -3.22
N ILE A 233 -2.02 -0.98 -3.55
CA ILE A 233 -1.13 -1.44 -4.64
C ILE A 233 -1.99 -1.99 -5.76
N ASP A 234 -1.78 -1.48 -6.97
CA ASP A 234 -2.40 -1.97 -8.18
C ASP A 234 -1.49 -2.98 -8.86
N VAL A 235 -1.60 -4.23 -8.41
CA VAL A 235 -0.77 -5.35 -8.88
C VAL A 235 -1.01 -5.62 -10.37
N ASN A 236 -2.21 -5.33 -10.90
CA ASN A 236 -2.55 -5.59 -12.30
C ASN A 236 -1.80 -4.67 -13.26
N GLU A 237 -1.42 -3.48 -12.79
CA GLU A 237 -0.65 -2.50 -13.57
C GLU A 237 0.86 -2.75 -13.51
N TYR A 238 1.34 -3.68 -12.66
CA TYR A 238 2.75 -4.00 -12.56
C TYR A 238 3.32 -4.46 -13.91
N ARG A 239 4.53 -4.00 -14.25
CA ARG A 239 5.28 -4.46 -15.43
C ARG A 239 6.72 -4.69 -15.02
N GLY A 240 7.20 -5.93 -15.11
CA GLY A 240 8.55 -6.28 -14.71
C GLY A 240 8.83 -7.77 -14.92
N ALA A 241 9.91 -8.27 -14.33
CA ALA A 241 10.37 -9.66 -14.54
C ALA A 241 9.32 -10.71 -14.15
N GLU A 242 8.44 -10.37 -13.22
CA GLU A 242 7.44 -11.27 -12.66
C GLU A 242 6.14 -11.36 -13.50
N TYR A 243 6.01 -10.55 -14.56
CA TYR A 243 4.75 -10.35 -15.30
C TYR A 243 4.13 -11.63 -15.89
N PHE A 244 4.94 -12.64 -16.20
CA PHE A 244 4.46 -13.90 -16.79
C PHE A 244 4.23 -15.02 -15.78
N LYS A 245 4.31 -14.75 -14.48
CA LYS A 245 4.05 -15.75 -13.44
C LYS A 245 2.55 -15.90 -13.14
N MET A 246 2.20 -16.90 -12.33
CA MET A 246 0.83 -17.06 -11.82
C MET A 246 0.40 -15.82 -11.03
N ALA A 247 -0.89 -15.46 -11.10
CA ALA A 247 -1.39 -14.20 -10.53
C ALA A 247 -1.09 -14.06 -9.03
N GLU A 248 -1.24 -15.13 -8.27
CA GLU A 248 -0.92 -15.20 -6.84
C GLU A 248 0.57 -14.95 -6.57
N THR A 249 1.42 -15.47 -7.45
CA THR A 249 2.86 -15.21 -7.39
C THR A 249 3.18 -13.75 -7.64
N ILE A 250 2.56 -13.15 -8.66
CA ILE A 250 2.70 -11.73 -8.97
C ILE A 250 2.23 -10.87 -7.78
N GLU A 251 1.06 -11.15 -7.20
CA GLU A 251 0.57 -10.42 -6.02
C GLU A 251 1.57 -10.47 -4.87
N SER A 252 2.01 -11.67 -4.49
CA SER A 252 2.91 -11.85 -3.34
C SER A 252 4.24 -11.09 -3.53
N ILE A 253 4.88 -11.21 -4.70
CA ILE A 253 6.20 -10.61 -4.94
C ILE A 253 6.13 -9.09 -5.12
N VAL A 254 5.12 -8.57 -5.84
CA VAL A 254 4.96 -7.13 -6.07
C VAL A 254 4.65 -6.42 -4.77
N VAL A 255 3.77 -6.99 -3.94
CA VAL A 255 3.44 -6.42 -2.64
C VAL A 255 4.67 -6.43 -1.71
N LEU A 256 5.47 -7.49 -1.70
CA LEU A 256 6.73 -7.53 -0.94
C LEU A 256 7.70 -6.43 -1.40
N LYS A 257 7.95 -6.32 -2.72
CA LYS A 257 8.81 -5.27 -3.30
C LYS A 257 8.35 -3.87 -2.89
N CYS A 258 7.04 -3.61 -2.90
CA CYS A 258 6.49 -2.33 -2.48
C CYS A 258 6.79 -1.99 -1.01
N PHE A 259 6.60 -2.94 -0.09
CA PHE A 259 6.75 -2.70 1.35
C PHE A 259 8.19 -2.80 1.87
N ILE A 260 9.09 -3.47 1.15
CA ILE A 260 10.50 -3.65 1.54
C ILE A 260 11.39 -2.62 0.85
N ASP A 261 11.05 -2.21 -0.38
CA ASP A 261 11.94 -1.41 -1.20
C ASP A 261 11.30 -0.14 -1.75
N VAL A 262 10.25 -0.23 -2.57
CA VAL A 262 9.72 0.94 -3.31
C VAL A 262 9.29 2.07 -2.37
N ILE A 263 8.40 1.78 -1.41
CA ILE A 263 7.85 2.80 -0.52
C ILE A 263 8.93 3.31 0.46
N PRO A 264 9.70 2.45 1.16
CA PRO A 264 10.81 2.91 1.99
C PRO A 264 11.82 3.77 1.24
N SER A 265 12.16 3.41 -0.01
CA SER A 265 13.13 4.17 -0.81
C SER A 265 12.63 5.56 -1.17
N LEU A 266 11.35 5.73 -1.52
CA LEU A 266 10.76 7.06 -1.74
C LEU A 266 10.84 7.94 -0.49
N ILE A 267 10.61 7.37 0.69
CA ILE A 267 10.68 8.08 1.96
C ILE A 267 12.12 8.49 2.27
N ILE A 268 13.08 7.58 2.04
CA ILE A 268 14.52 7.86 2.24
C ILE A 268 14.98 8.96 1.30
N MET A 269 14.68 8.88 -0.01
CA MET A 269 15.03 9.92 -0.98
C MET A 269 14.51 11.30 -0.56
N PHE A 270 13.28 11.37 -0.04
CA PHE A 270 12.74 12.62 0.48
C PHE A 270 13.47 13.09 1.75
N SER A 271 13.76 12.17 2.67
CA SER A 271 14.54 12.47 3.88
C SER A 271 15.92 13.03 3.52
N ASP A 272 16.61 12.46 2.55
CA ASP A 272 17.92 12.91 2.10
C ASP A 272 17.87 14.33 1.51
N GLU A 273 16.80 14.68 0.79
CA GLU A 273 16.58 16.04 0.29
C GLU A 273 16.35 17.06 1.42
N LEU A 274 15.70 16.64 2.52
CA LEU A 274 15.55 17.46 3.74
C LEU A 274 16.90 17.62 4.45
N ASP A 275 17.62 16.53 4.69
CA ASP A 275 18.88 16.51 5.43
C ASP A 275 19.98 17.29 4.70
N SER A 276 20.03 17.17 3.38
CA SER A 276 20.93 17.95 2.51
C SER A 276 20.47 19.39 2.28
N LYS A 277 19.34 19.81 2.86
CA LYS A 277 18.73 21.15 2.71
C LYS A 277 18.43 21.51 1.25
N LYS A 278 18.29 20.51 0.38
CA LYS A 278 17.84 20.69 -0.99
C LYS A 278 16.33 20.85 -1.07
N TRP A 279 15.57 20.37 -0.10
CA TRP A 279 14.18 20.74 0.12
C TRP A 279 14.05 21.52 1.43
N THR A 280 13.44 22.70 1.39
CA THR A 280 13.29 23.58 2.57
C THR A 280 11.96 24.33 2.50
N PRO A 281 11.44 24.85 3.63
CA PRO A 281 10.24 25.69 3.62
C PRO A 281 10.34 26.90 2.69
N LYS A 282 11.55 27.45 2.48
CA LYS A 282 11.78 28.53 1.53
C LYS A 282 11.61 28.08 0.08
N LYS A 283 12.10 26.89 -0.28
CA LYS A 283 11.92 26.31 -1.61
C LYS A 283 10.48 25.91 -1.87
N GLU A 284 9.81 25.32 -0.88
CA GLU A 284 8.38 25.02 -0.93
C GLU A 284 7.53 26.29 -1.16
N ASN A 285 7.77 27.35 -0.38
CA ASN A 285 7.10 28.63 -0.59
C ASN A 285 7.38 29.22 -1.98
N LYS A 286 8.61 29.08 -2.49
CA LYS A 286 8.97 29.51 -3.84
C LYS A 286 8.22 28.71 -4.90
N PHE A 287 8.07 27.40 -4.71
CA PHE A 287 7.29 26.52 -5.57
C PHE A 287 5.82 26.96 -5.64
N PHE A 288 5.15 27.13 -4.49
CA PHE A 288 3.76 27.61 -4.44
C PHE A 288 3.59 29.02 -5.01
N THR A 289 4.54 29.92 -4.78
CA THR A 289 4.51 31.27 -5.38
C THR A 289 4.68 31.21 -6.90
N GLY A 290 5.55 30.32 -7.39
CA GLY A 290 5.76 30.07 -8.81
C GLY A 290 4.52 29.51 -9.51
N ILE A 291 3.82 28.60 -8.82
CA ILE A 291 2.51 28.08 -9.24
C ILE A 291 1.51 29.22 -9.41
N GLY A 292 1.33 30.06 -8.39
CA GLY A 292 0.39 31.17 -8.43
C GLY A 292 0.67 32.14 -9.58
N ARG A 293 1.93 32.49 -9.81
CA ARG A 293 2.35 33.36 -10.93
C ARG A 293 2.04 32.72 -12.29
N THR A 294 2.34 31.43 -12.46
CA THR A 294 2.08 30.69 -13.70
C THR A 294 0.58 30.62 -13.99
N LEU A 295 -0.24 30.38 -12.96
CA LEU A 295 -1.69 30.35 -13.07
C LEU A 295 -2.25 31.72 -13.47
N SER A 296 -1.85 32.79 -12.78
CA SER A 296 -2.28 34.16 -13.11
C SER A 296 -1.91 34.58 -14.53
N LYS A 297 -0.68 34.25 -14.97
CA LYS A 297 -0.23 34.56 -16.34
C LYS A 297 -1.14 33.91 -17.38
N LYS A 298 -1.45 32.61 -17.24
CA LYS A 298 -2.28 31.87 -18.20
C LYS A 298 -3.74 32.32 -18.19
N ILE A 299 -4.30 32.66 -17.03
CA ILE A 299 -5.65 33.25 -16.95
C ILE A 299 -5.68 34.57 -17.74
N ASN A 300 -4.70 35.45 -17.53
CA ASN A 300 -4.63 36.73 -18.24
C ASN A 300 -4.43 36.57 -19.75
N GLU A 301 -3.64 35.59 -20.21
CA GLU A 301 -3.50 35.26 -21.63
C GLU A 301 -4.83 34.78 -22.23
N SER A 302 -5.59 33.93 -21.51
CA SER A 302 -6.89 33.44 -21.97
C SER A 302 -7.97 34.52 -22.05
N LEU A 303 -7.89 35.54 -21.20
CA LEU A 303 -8.80 36.69 -21.20
C LEU A 303 -8.48 37.70 -22.31
N ARG A 304 -7.23 37.79 -22.76
CA ARG A 304 -6.80 38.68 -23.86
C ARG A 304 -7.11 38.14 -25.26
N ASN A 305 -7.30 36.83 -25.38
CA ASN A 305 -7.62 36.14 -26.64
C ASN A 305 -9.15 35.95 -26.83
N LYS A 306 -9.98 36.69 -26.09
CA LYS A 306 -11.43 36.84 -26.28
C LYS A 306 -11.72 38.26 -26.74
#